data_AF-A0A955QHZ0-F1
#
_entry.id   AF-A0A955QHZ0-F1
#
_cell.length_a   1.000
_cell.length_b   1.000
_cell.length_c   1.000
_cell.angle_alpha   90.00
_cell.angle_beta   90.00
_cell.angle_gamma   90.00
#
_symmetry.space_group_name_H-M   'P 1'
#
loop_
_entity.id
_entity.type
_entity.pdbx_description
1 polymer ?
#
loop_
_entity_poly.entity_id
_entity_poly.type
_entity_poly.pdbx_seq_one_letter_code
_entity_poly.pdbx_strand_id
1 'polypeptide(L)' 'DRMPVILEQKDFDAWMDPKNADTDSLEKLLIPYSRNDLQTYPVSLRVNNPRFDGPQCTVRLE' A
#
# COMPACT_ATOMS: atom_id res chain seq x y z
N ASP A 1 2.53 -6.36 14.01
CA ASP A 1 2.88 -5.02 13.54
C ASP A 1 3.56 -5.14 12.17
N ARG A 2 2.84 -4.78 11.11
CA ARG A 2 3.26 -4.94 9.70
C ARG A 2 2.66 -3.81 8.88
N MET A 3 3.42 -3.30 7.91
CA MET A 3 2.96 -2.35 6.90
C MET A 3 3.34 -2.85 5.51
N PRO A 4 2.58 -2.50 4.46
CA PRO A 4 3.02 -2.74 3.08
C PRO A 4 4.24 -1.88 2.75
N VAL A 5 5.06 -2.35 1.81
CA VAL A 5 6.07 -1.51 1.15
C VAL A 5 5.34 -0.58 0.18
N ILE A 6 5.52 0.73 0.36
CA ILE A 6 4.94 1.75 -0.51
C ILE A 6 6.09 2.35 -1.31
N LEU A 7 6.08 2.12 -2.62
CA LEU A 7 7.12 2.59 -3.53
C LEU A 7 6.93 4.06 -3.91
N GLU A 8 8.03 4.79 -4.11
CA GLU A 8 7.96 6.09 -4.76
C GLU A 8 7.77 5.94 -6.27
N GLN A 9 7.11 6.93 -6.89
CA GLN A 9 6.76 6.87 -8.31
C GLN A 9 7.99 6.70 -9.23
N LYS A 10 9.14 7.24 -8.84
CA LYS A 10 10.41 7.12 -9.58
C LYS A 10 10.93 5.66 -9.67
N ASP A 11 10.50 4.80 -8.75
CA ASP A 11 10.97 3.42 -8.64
C ASP A 11 10.05 2.42 -9.35
N PHE A 12 8.91 2.89 -9.90
CA PHE A 12 7.90 2.03 -10.53
C PHE A 12 8.44 1.28 -11.74
N ASP A 13 9.21 1.95 -12.61
CA ASP A 13 9.74 1.32 -13.82
C ASP A 13 10.68 0.17 -13.48
N ALA A 14 11.56 0.38 -12.49
CA ALA A 14 12.48 -0.65 -12.01
C ALA A 14 11.72 -1.83 -11.38
N TRP A 15 10.65 -1.55 -10.63
CA TRP A 15 9.82 -2.57 -9.97
C TRP A 15 8.97 -3.39 -10.96
N MET A 16 8.48 -2.76 -12.03
CA MET A 16 7.51 -3.36 -12.96
C MET A 16 8.13 -3.94 -14.22
N ASP A 17 9.43 -3.74 -14.46
CA ASP A 17 10.12 -4.36 -15.59
C ASP A 17 10.32 -5.88 -15.36
N PRO A 18 9.63 -6.76 -16.12
CA PRO A 18 9.78 -8.21 -15.97
C PRO A 18 11.16 -8.72 -16.43
N LYS A 19 11.96 -7.88 -17.11
CA LYS A 19 13.34 -8.21 -17.51
C LYS A 19 14.38 -7.77 -16.48
N ASN A 20 13.97 -7.02 -15.47
CA ASN A 20 14.88 -6.61 -14.41
C ASN A 20 15.16 -7.81 -13.48
N ALA A 21 16.35 -8.38 -13.63
CA ALA A 21 16.84 -9.50 -12.82
C ALA A 21 17.77 -9.05 -11.67
N ASP A 22 17.97 -7.74 -11.47
CA ASP A 22 18.79 -7.21 -10.37
C ASP A 22 17.99 -7.20 -9.06
N THR A 23 17.90 -8.38 -8.44
CA THR A 23 17.18 -8.58 -7.18
C THR A 23 17.78 -7.79 -6.03
N ASP A 24 19.11 -7.60 -6.01
CA ASP A 24 19.80 -6.89 -4.94
C ASP A 24 19.41 -5.41 -4.90
N SER A 25 19.21 -4.80 -6.08
CA SER A 25 18.69 -3.44 -6.17
C SER A 25 17.21 -3.36 -5.82
N LEU A 26 16.40 -4.35 -6.21
CA LEU A 26 14.97 -4.42 -5.87
C LEU A 26 14.72 -4.60 -4.37
N GLU A 27 15.53 -5.41 -3.68
CA GLU A 27 15.43 -5.62 -2.24
C GLU A 27 15.61 -4.32 -1.45
N LYS A 28 16.43 -3.38 -1.95
CA LYS A 28 16.64 -2.07 -1.31
C LYS A 28 15.39 -1.18 -1.33
N LEU A 29 14.41 -1.48 -2.18
CA LEU A 29 13.12 -0.80 -2.21
C LEU A 29 12.17 -1.31 -1.11
N LEU A 30 12.44 -2.48 -0.51
CA LEU A 30 11.56 -3.15 0.46
C LEU A 30 11.72 -2.60 1.88
N ILE A 31 11.66 -1.29 2.02
CA ILE A 31 11.79 -0.59 3.30
C ILE A 31 10.42 -0.10 3.80
N PRO A 32 10.23 0.03 5.13
CA PRO A 32 9.05 0.70 5.67
C PRO A 32 8.93 2.12 5.10
N TYR A 33 7.70 2.54 4.83
CA TYR A 33 7.44 3.88 4.37
C TYR A 33 7.86 4.90 5.42
N SER A 34 8.73 5.84 5.04
CA SER A 34 9.43 6.72 5.97
C SER A 34 8.80 8.10 6.14
N ARG A 35 7.89 8.50 5.24
CA ARG A 35 7.24 9.81 5.32
C ARG A 35 6.08 9.75 6.32
N ASN A 36 5.89 10.85 7.04
CA ASN A 36 4.80 11.00 8.00
C ASN A 36 3.58 11.71 7.38
N ASP A 37 3.21 11.32 6.16
CA ASP A 37 2.08 11.88 5.41
C ASP A 37 0.92 10.90 5.18
N LEU A 38 1.06 9.66 5.68
CA LEU A 38 -0.05 8.71 5.73
C LEU A 38 -1.07 9.12 6.79
N GLN A 39 -2.34 9.01 6.44
CA GLN A 39 -3.46 9.24 7.34
C GLN A 39 -4.29 7.97 7.48
N THR A 40 -4.81 7.73 8.67
CA THR A 40 -5.73 6.62 8.96
C THR A 40 -6.94 7.16 9.71
N TYR A 41 -8.09 6.51 9.51
CA TYR A 41 -9.33 6.84 10.20
C TYR A 41 -10.21 5.60 10.32
N PRO A 42 -11.08 5.54 11.34
CA PRO A 42 -12.01 4.43 11.50
C PRO A 42 -13.06 4.41 10.39
N VAL A 43 -13.43 3.21 9.94
CA VAL A 43 -14.47 2.94 8.95
C VAL A 43 -15.47 1.91 9.48
N SER A 44 -16.61 1.76 8.80
CA SER A 44 -17.64 0.80 9.20
C SER A 44 -17.13 -0.65 9.20
N LEU A 45 -17.49 -1.43 10.22
CA LEU A 45 -17.21 -2.88 10.30
C LEU A 45 -17.83 -3.69 9.15
N ARG A 46 -18.74 -3.09 8.37
CA ARG A 46 -19.30 -3.73 7.17
C ARG A 46 -18.23 -4.13 6.15
N VAL A 47 -17.08 -3.45 6.12
CA VAL A 47 -15.92 -3.79 5.27
C VAL A 47 -15.37 -5.19 5.55
N ASN A 48 -15.62 -5.76 6.74
CA ASN A 48 -15.18 -7.11 7.09
C ASN A 48 -15.92 -8.21 6.30
N ASN A 49 -17.06 -7.90 5.68
CA ASN A 49 -17.80 -8.85 4.85
C ASN A 49 -17.48 -8.58 3.37
N PRO A 50 -16.74 -9.46 2.67
CA PRO A 50 -16.32 -9.22 1.28
C PRO A 50 -17.48 -9.19 0.27
N ARG A 51 -18.68 -9.67 0.65
CA ARG A 51 -19.88 -9.52 -0.19
C ARG A 51 -20.38 -8.07 -0.24
N PHE A 52 -19.84 -7.21 0.61
CA PHE A 52 -20.25 -5.82 0.72
C PHE A 52 -19.19 -4.91 0.10
N ASP A 53 -19.40 -4.57 -1.17
CA ASP A 53 -18.50 -3.74 -1.96
C ASP A 53 -19.21 -2.44 -2.39
N GLY A 54 -19.02 -1.39 -1.61
CA GLY A 54 -19.59 -0.08 -1.91
C GLY A 54 -18.94 1.04 -1.09
N PRO A 55 -19.33 2.29 -1.34
CA PRO A 55 -18.59 3.47 -0.87
C PRO A 55 -18.44 3.54 0.65
N GLN A 56 -19.43 3.07 1.38
CA GLN A 56 -19.43 3.03 2.85
C GLN A 56 -18.29 2.20 3.47
N CYS A 57 -17.61 1.35 2.69
CA CYS A 57 -16.44 0.60 3.17
C CYS A 57 -15.23 1.51 3.43
N THR A 58 -15.18 2.69 2.81
CA THR A 58 -14.08 3.65 2.94
C THR A 58 -14.51 5.00 3.50
N VAL A 59 -15.79 5.19 3.82
CA VAL A 59 -16.29 6.43 4.45
C VAL A 59 -15.80 6.49 5.90
N ARG A 60 -15.25 7.65 6.28
CA ARG A 60 -14.84 7.95 7.65
C ARG A 60 -16.04 7.90 8.60
N LEU A 61 -15.90 7.17 9.70
CA LEU A 61 -16.84 7.27 10.82
C LEU A 61 -16.58 8.56 11.58
N GLU A 62 -17.66 9.29 11.87
CA GLU A 62 -17.66 10.38 12.86
C GLU A 62 -17.63 9.83 14.28
#